data_AF-A0A9Q0TEA9-F1
#
_entry.id   AF-A0A9Q0TEA9-F1
#
_cell.length_a   1.000
_cell.length_b   1.000
_cell.length_c   1.000
_cell.angle_alpha   90.00
_cell.angle_beta   90.00
_cell.angle_gamma   90.00
#
_symmetry.space_group_name_H-M   'P 1'
#
loop_
_entity.id
_entity.type
_entity.pdbx_description
1 polymer ?
#
loop_
_entity_poly.entity_id
_entity_poly.type
_entity_poly.pdbx_seq_one_letter_code
_entity_poly.pdbx_strand_id
1 'polypeptide(L)'
;MTRLFGIDDEFGEDAILGRLEGMKDVIEQVNKQFKDPDLTTFVCVCIPEFLSLYETERLVQELTKFEIDTHNIIINQVLYDEEDVESKLLRARMRMQQKYLDQFYMLYDDFNITKLPLLPQEVTGVEALKAFSCHFTSPYQPSTRRSAVEDLERRVSTLKLQLEHAEAELDRLEKGKQKV
;
A
#
# COMPACT_ATOMS: atom_id res chain seq x y z
N MET A 1 -38.87 17.42 66.08
CA MET A 1 -37.64 17.16 65.30
C MET A 1 -37.97 16.09 64.27
N THR A 2 -38.39 16.51 63.08
CA THR A 2 -38.78 15.58 62.01
C THR A 2 -38.10 16.08 60.74
N ARG A 3 -36.98 15.46 60.35
CA ARG A 3 -36.45 15.60 59.00
C ARG A 3 -37.10 14.52 58.16
N LEU A 4 -38.08 14.98 57.39
CA LEU A 4 -38.80 14.29 56.34
C LEU A 4 -38.07 14.61 55.03
N PHE A 5 -37.95 13.62 54.14
CA PHE A 5 -37.24 13.57 52.85
C PHE A 5 -35.83 12.96 52.92
N GLY A 6 -35.81 11.63 52.84
CA GLY A 6 -34.71 10.84 52.30
C GLY A 6 -34.76 10.89 50.78
N ILE A 7 -33.89 11.72 50.21
CA ILE A 7 -33.53 11.76 48.80
C ILE A 7 -31.99 11.85 48.75
N ASP A 8 -31.38 10.77 48.28
CA ASP A 8 -30.12 10.69 47.52
C ASP A 8 -28.73 10.66 48.21
N ASP A 9 -28.57 9.97 49.35
CA ASP A 9 -27.25 9.41 49.75
C ASP A 9 -27.11 7.91 49.41
N GLU A 10 -28.20 7.25 48.98
CA GLU A 10 -28.22 5.81 48.61
C GLU A 10 -27.84 5.54 47.15
N PHE A 11 -27.64 6.59 46.34
CA PHE A 11 -27.07 6.50 45.00
C PHE A 11 -25.79 7.31 44.95
N GLY A 12 -24.63 6.66 44.98
CA GLY A 12 -23.42 7.39 44.68
C GLY A 12 -22.18 6.54 44.79
N GLU A 13 -21.53 6.58 45.95
CA GLU A 13 -20.12 6.21 46.04
C GLU A 13 -19.85 4.72 45.83
N ASP A 14 -20.49 3.82 46.57
CA ASP A 14 -20.20 2.37 46.45
C ASP A 14 -20.59 1.80 45.07
N ALA A 15 -21.70 2.28 44.52
CA ALA A 15 -22.15 1.89 43.18
C ALA A 15 -21.24 2.47 42.07
N ILE A 16 -20.71 3.68 42.26
CA ILE A 16 -19.74 4.29 41.34
C ILE A 16 -18.37 3.60 41.49
N LEU A 17 -17.91 3.31 42.70
CA LEU A 17 -16.67 2.58 42.97
C LEU A 17 -16.71 1.19 42.33
N GLY A 18 -17.79 0.44 42.54
CA GLY A 18 -17.94 -0.89 41.93
C GLY A 18 -17.94 -0.85 40.40
N ARG A 19 -18.50 0.21 39.78
CA ARG A 19 -18.40 0.41 38.32
C ARG A 19 -16.98 0.75 37.89
N LEU A 20 -16.26 1.59 38.62
CA LEU A 20 -14.88 1.95 38.33
C LEU A 20 -13.93 0.76 38.45
N GLU A 21 -14.12 -0.08 39.47
CA GLU A 21 -13.39 -1.34 39.63
C GLU A 21 -13.68 -2.30 38.47
N GLY A 22 -14.96 -2.50 38.13
CA GLY A 22 -15.33 -3.33 36.98
C GLY A 22 -14.76 -2.81 35.65
N MET A 23 -14.73 -1.49 35.44
CA MET A 23 -14.09 -0.89 34.26
C MET A 23 -12.58 -1.10 34.26
N LYS A 24 -11.93 -0.98 35.41
CA LYS A 24 -10.49 -1.20 35.56
C LYS A 24 -10.13 -2.64 35.19
N ASP A 25 -10.88 -3.63 35.68
CA ASP A 25 -10.64 -5.05 35.39
C ASP A 25 -10.74 -5.33 33.88
N VAL A 26 -11.76 -4.75 33.22
CA VAL A 26 -11.92 -4.86 31.75
C VAL A 26 -10.76 -4.20 31.01
N ILE A 27 -10.31 -3.02 31.45
CA ILE A 27 -9.18 -2.31 30.83
C ILE A 27 -7.88 -3.11 30.99
N GLU A 28 -7.62 -3.68 32.17
CA GLU A 28 -6.44 -4.52 32.42
C GLU A 28 -6.46 -5.78 31.54
N GLN A 29 -7.62 -6.41 31.38
CA GLN A 29 -7.78 -7.56 30.51
C GLN A 29 -7.52 -7.21 29.03
N VAL A 30 -8.07 -6.10 28.54
CA VAL A 30 -7.86 -5.64 27.15
C VAL A 30 -6.40 -5.26 26.92
N ASN A 31 -5.78 -4.55 27.87
CA ASN A 31 -4.37 -4.18 27.77
C ASN A 31 -3.47 -5.42 27.68
N LYS A 32 -3.77 -6.45 28.48
CA LYS A 32 -3.06 -7.73 28.38
C LYS A 32 -3.22 -8.39 27.00
N GLN A 33 -4.40 -8.32 26.39
CA GLN A 33 -4.64 -8.88 25.05
C GLN A 33 -3.95 -8.08 23.94
N PHE A 34 -3.87 -6.75 24.07
CA PHE A 34 -3.16 -5.90 23.10
C PHE A 34 -1.66 -6.11 23.08
N LYS A 35 -1.09 -6.54 24.21
CA LYS A 35 0.33 -6.87 24.36
C LYS A 35 0.68 -8.31 23.97
N ASP A 36 -0.32 -9.14 23.69
CA ASP A 36 -0.13 -10.53 23.31
C ASP A 36 -0.02 -10.64 21.77
N PRO A 37 1.17 -10.96 21.21
CA PRO A 37 1.39 -11.02 19.77
C PRO A 37 0.63 -12.18 19.09
N ASP A 38 0.24 -13.21 19.85
CA ASP A 38 -0.55 -14.32 19.31
C ASP A 38 -2.05 -13.95 19.16
N LEU A 39 -2.49 -12.89 19.85
CA LEU A 39 -3.89 -12.42 19.84
C LEU A 39 -4.08 -11.13 19.04
N THR A 40 -3.14 -10.19 19.12
CA THR A 40 -3.27 -8.86 18.53
C THR A 40 -2.03 -8.52 17.73
N THR A 41 -2.21 -8.03 16.50
CA THR A 41 -1.14 -7.47 15.67
C THR A 41 -1.62 -6.21 14.98
N PHE A 42 -0.73 -5.25 14.80
CA PHE A 42 -0.99 -4.00 14.09
C PHE A 42 -0.50 -4.09 12.64
N VAL A 43 -1.31 -3.61 11.69
CA VAL A 43 -0.96 -3.55 10.27
C VAL A 43 -0.86 -2.09 9.85
N CYS A 44 0.36 -1.63 9.57
CA CYS A 44 0.59 -0.25 9.11
C CYS A 44 0.24 -0.12 7.63
N VAL A 45 -0.43 0.98 7.25
CA VAL A 45 -0.71 1.31 5.85
C VAL A 45 -0.08 2.65 5.50
N CYS A 46 0.70 2.68 4.43
CA CYS A 46 1.44 3.88 4.00
C CYS A 46 1.47 4.01 2.48
N ILE A 47 2.00 5.14 2.00
CA ILE A 47 2.30 5.36 0.57
C ILE A 47 3.82 5.56 0.41
N PRO A 48 4.40 5.27 -0.77
CA PRO A 48 5.85 5.37 -0.99
C PRO A 48 6.29 6.82 -1.21
N GLU A 49 6.16 7.65 -0.18
CA GLU A 49 6.55 9.06 -0.14
C GLU A 49 7.23 9.40 1.20
N PHE A 50 8.06 10.45 1.21
CA PHE A 50 8.90 10.80 2.37
C PHE A 50 8.11 10.99 3.67
N LEU A 51 7.06 11.81 3.63
CA LEU A 51 6.27 12.11 4.83
C LEU A 51 5.59 10.84 5.36
N SER A 52 5.06 10.00 4.47
CA SER A 52 4.39 8.76 4.88
C SER A 52 5.37 7.75 5.48
N LEU A 53 6.60 7.66 4.99
CA LEU A 53 7.66 6.83 5.59
C LEU A 53 7.99 7.31 7.01
N TYR A 54 8.22 8.62 7.18
CA TYR A 54 8.56 9.21 8.47
C TYR A 54 7.44 9.05 9.52
N GLU A 55 6.19 9.27 9.13
CA GLU A 55 5.05 9.05 10.03
C GLU A 55 4.87 7.56 10.39
N THR A 56 5.14 6.65 9.44
CA THR A 56 5.09 5.21 9.72
C THR A 56 6.18 4.80 10.72
N GLU A 57 7.38 5.34 10.60
CA GLU A 57 8.47 5.10 11.55
C GLU A 57 8.11 5.56 12.96
N ARG A 58 7.55 6.78 13.09
CA ARG A 58 7.08 7.29 14.39
C ARG A 58 5.98 6.41 14.98
N LEU A 59 5.03 5.97 14.16
CA LEU A 59 3.96 5.07 14.59
C LEU A 59 4.51 3.74 15.09
N VAL A 60 5.43 3.10 14.35
CA VAL A 60 6.06 1.85 14.77
C VAL A 60 6.82 2.03 16.08
N GLN A 61 7.57 3.12 16.24
CA GLN A 61 8.26 3.42 17.50
C GLN A 61 7.29 3.62 18.68
N GLU A 62 6.10 4.19 18.45
CA GLU A 62 5.07 4.30 19.49
C GLU A 62 4.44 2.95 19.83
N LEU A 63 4.11 2.12 18.83
CA LEU A 63 3.57 0.77 19.04
C LEU A 63 4.53 -0.09 19.87
N THR A 64 5.82 -0.04 19.54
CA THR A 64 6.87 -0.75 20.30
C THR A 64 6.94 -0.27 21.76
N LYS A 65 6.77 1.03 22.03
CA LYS A 65 6.74 1.55 23.42
C LYS A 65 5.53 1.04 24.21
N PHE A 66 4.41 0.77 23.54
CA PHE A 66 3.23 0.19 24.15
C PHE A 66 3.25 -1.35 24.18
N GLU A 67 4.33 -1.98 23.70
CA GLU A 67 4.47 -3.44 23.58
C GLU A 67 3.38 -4.06 22.69
N ILE A 68 2.91 -3.31 21.68
CA ILE A 68 1.95 -3.80 20.70
C ILE A 68 2.72 -4.38 19.51
N ASP A 69 2.38 -5.61 19.16
CA ASP A 69 2.94 -6.34 18.03
C ASP A 69 2.69 -5.61 16.70
N THR A 70 3.72 -5.47 15.87
CA THR A 70 3.61 -4.96 14.51
C THR A 70 4.65 -5.62 13.63
N HIS A 71 4.20 -6.41 12.66
CA HIS A 71 5.05 -7.17 11.75
C HIS A 71 4.63 -7.04 10.28
N ASN A 72 3.63 -6.21 9.99
CA ASN A 72 3.03 -6.11 8.66
C ASN A 72 2.91 -4.65 8.22
N ILE A 73 3.45 -4.34 7.02
CA ILE A 73 3.35 -3.02 6.40
C ILE A 73 2.73 -3.18 5.01
N ILE A 74 1.72 -2.37 4.73
CA ILE A 74 1.06 -2.28 3.44
C ILE A 74 1.42 -0.96 2.77
N ILE A 75 2.10 -1.04 1.65
CA ILE A 75 2.44 0.12 0.82
C ILE A 75 1.41 0.22 -0.30
N ASN A 76 0.51 1.18 -0.19
CA ASN A 76 -0.57 1.43 -1.15
C ASN A 76 -0.15 2.44 -2.23
N GLN A 77 -0.94 2.51 -3.31
CA GLN A 77 -0.77 3.46 -4.41
C GLN A 77 0.60 3.36 -5.10
N VAL A 78 1.12 2.14 -5.18
CA VAL A 78 2.38 1.86 -5.88
C VAL A 78 2.12 1.92 -7.38
N LEU A 79 2.88 2.74 -8.09
CA LEU A 79 2.87 2.80 -9.53
C LEU A 79 3.73 1.67 -10.09
N TYR A 80 3.15 0.86 -10.96
CA TYR A 80 3.86 -0.19 -11.70
C TYR A 80 4.13 0.26 -13.13
N ASP A 81 5.18 -0.31 -13.73
CA ASP A 81 5.49 -0.09 -15.15
C ASP A 81 4.55 -0.97 -15.98
N GLU A 82 3.44 -0.39 -16.38
CA GLU A 82 2.53 -0.96 -17.38
C GLU A 82 2.91 -0.40 -18.77
N GLU A 83 2.72 -1.19 -19.83
CA GLU A 83 3.08 -0.76 -21.18
C GLU A 83 2.35 0.57 -21.54
N ASP A 84 2.99 1.41 -22.36
CA ASP A 84 2.53 2.74 -22.82
C ASP A 84 2.67 3.95 -21.87
N VAL A 85 3.48 3.89 -20.80
CA VAL A 85 3.81 5.12 -20.04
C VAL A 85 4.84 5.98 -20.81
N GLU A 86 4.35 6.80 -21.74
CA GLU A 86 5.13 7.85 -22.43
C GLU A 86 5.36 9.09 -21.54
N SER A 87 4.59 9.23 -20.45
CA SER A 87 4.66 10.39 -19.57
C SER A 87 5.97 10.45 -18.77
N LYS A 88 6.77 11.48 -19.04
CA LYS A 88 7.98 11.80 -18.26
C LYS A 88 7.69 12.02 -16.77
N LEU A 89 6.51 12.58 -16.44
CA LEU A 89 6.11 12.84 -15.06
C LEU A 89 5.82 11.55 -14.29
N LEU A 90 5.12 10.59 -14.92
CA LEU A 90 4.83 9.30 -14.30
C LEU A 90 6.13 8.52 -14.05
N ARG A 91 7.05 8.49 -15.02
CA ARG A 91 8.36 7.86 -14.84
C ARG A 91 9.19 8.52 -13.72
N ALA A 92 9.14 9.84 -13.61
CA ALA A 92 9.80 10.54 -12.51
C ALA A 92 9.18 10.18 -11.15
N ARG A 93 7.85 10.09 -11.07
CA ARG A 93 7.14 9.69 -9.85
C ARG A 93 7.45 8.25 -9.46
N MET A 94 7.48 7.31 -10.41
CA MET A 94 7.87 5.92 -10.17
C MET A 94 9.31 5.81 -9.64
N ARG A 95 10.27 6.54 -10.21
CA ARG A 95 11.65 6.56 -9.69
C ARG A 95 11.72 7.10 -8.27
N MET A 96 10.93 8.14 -7.97
CA MET A 96 10.82 8.67 -6.62
C MET A 96 10.25 7.62 -5.66
N GLN A 97 9.15 6.96 -6.03
CA GLN A 97 8.56 5.89 -5.22
C GLN A 97 9.54 4.74 -5.00
N GLN A 98 10.28 4.31 -6.03
CA GLN A 98 11.27 3.23 -5.93
C GLN A 98 12.33 3.53 -4.87
N LYS A 99 12.84 4.76 -4.81
CA LYS A 99 13.78 5.17 -3.77
C LYS A 99 13.21 4.95 -2.36
N TYR A 100 11.95 5.28 -2.12
CA TYR A 100 11.32 5.09 -0.81
C TYR A 100 10.96 3.62 -0.55
N LEU A 101 10.55 2.87 -1.57
CA LEU A 101 10.35 1.42 -1.46
C LEU A 101 11.64 0.72 -1.02
N ASP A 102 12.78 1.07 -1.62
CA ASP A 102 14.08 0.52 -1.22
C ASP A 102 14.40 0.86 0.24
N GLN A 103 14.08 2.08 0.70
CA GLN A 103 14.24 2.47 2.10
C GLN A 103 13.32 1.67 3.04
N PHE A 104 12.06 1.40 2.66
CA PHE A 104 11.17 0.54 3.43
C PHE A 104 11.75 -0.87 3.58
N TYR A 105 12.23 -1.48 2.50
CA TYR A 105 12.84 -2.81 2.56
C TYR A 105 14.15 -2.85 3.35
N MET A 106 14.90 -1.74 3.43
CA MET A 106 16.11 -1.64 4.25
C MET A 106 15.83 -1.44 5.74
N LEU A 107 14.77 -0.69 6.08
CA LEU A 107 14.43 -0.37 7.48
C LEU A 107 13.58 -1.45 8.15
N TYR A 108 12.81 -2.19 7.36
CA TYR A 108 11.81 -3.16 7.84
C TYR A 108 12.00 -4.52 7.14
N ASP A 109 13.23 -5.03 7.12
CA ASP A 109 13.58 -6.34 6.54
C ASP A 109 12.90 -7.51 7.27
N ASP A 110 12.68 -7.37 8.57
CA ASP A 110 11.96 -8.33 9.42
C ASP A 110 10.42 -8.23 9.31
N PHE A 111 9.90 -7.29 8.50
CA PHE A 111 8.46 -7.09 8.33
C PHE A 111 7.94 -7.69 7.03
N ASN A 112 6.69 -8.13 7.05
CA ASN A 112 5.96 -8.52 5.85
C ASN A 112 5.49 -7.26 5.11
N ILE A 113 6.20 -6.90 4.04
CA ILE A 113 5.84 -5.75 3.19
C ILE A 113 4.96 -6.20 2.02
N THR A 114 3.69 -5.77 2.03
CA THR A 114 2.72 -6.00 0.96
C THR A 114 2.56 -4.74 0.12
N LYS A 115 2.73 -4.85 -1.20
CA LYS A 115 2.59 -3.72 -2.14
C LYS A 115 1.26 -3.80 -2.88
N LEU A 116 0.47 -2.73 -2.82
CA LEU A 116 -0.80 -2.62 -3.53
C LEU A 116 -0.70 -1.58 -4.66
N PRO A 117 -1.24 -1.90 -5.86
CA PRO A 117 -1.17 -1.01 -7.01
C PRO A 117 -2.07 0.23 -6.82
N LEU A 118 -1.69 1.33 -7.45
CA LEU A 118 -2.62 2.43 -7.70
C LEU A 118 -3.59 2.00 -8.80
N LEU A 119 -4.89 1.98 -8.50
CA LEU A 119 -5.94 1.72 -9.48
C LEU A 119 -6.42 3.02 -10.15
N PRO A 120 -6.82 2.98 -11.43
CA PRO A 120 -7.28 4.17 -12.15
C PRO A 120 -8.68 4.65 -11.72
N GLN A 121 -9.44 3.81 -11.03
CA GLN A 121 -10.76 4.11 -10.50
C GLN A 121 -10.77 3.92 -8.98
N GLU A 122 -11.63 4.67 -8.29
CA GLU A 122 -11.82 4.53 -6.86
C GLU A 122 -12.41 3.15 -6.52
N VAL A 123 -11.85 2.50 -5.50
CA VAL A 123 -12.31 1.18 -5.05
C VAL A 123 -13.54 1.38 -4.17
N THR A 124 -14.72 1.36 -4.77
CA THR A 124 -16.01 1.54 -4.09
C THR A 124 -16.99 0.44 -4.47
N GLY A 125 -17.83 0.03 -3.51
CA GLY A 125 -18.75 -1.10 -3.69
C GLY A 125 -18.13 -2.45 -3.33
N VAL A 126 -18.99 -3.43 -3.06
CA VAL A 126 -18.60 -4.75 -2.53
C VAL A 126 -17.76 -5.52 -3.54
N GLU A 127 -18.13 -5.44 -4.82
CA GLU A 127 -17.47 -6.14 -5.92
C GLU A 127 -16.05 -5.61 -6.14
N ALA A 128 -15.87 -4.28 -6.14
CA ALA A 128 -14.56 -3.66 -6.28
C ALA A 128 -13.65 -3.96 -5.08
N LEU A 129 -14.19 -3.91 -3.86
CA LEU A 129 -13.44 -4.27 -2.64
C LEU A 129 -13.00 -5.74 -2.65
N LYS A 130 -13.87 -6.66 -3.10
CA LYS A 130 -13.52 -8.07 -3.27
C LYS A 130 -12.45 -8.28 -4.34
N ALA A 131 -12.52 -7.56 -5.45
CA ALA A 131 -11.49 -7.64 -6.49
C ALA A 131 -10.14 -7.10 -5.97
N PHE A 132 -10.16 -5.98 -5.24
CA PHE A 132 -8.96 -5.38 -4.66
C PHE A 132 -8.35 -6.24 -3.54
N SER A 133 -9.17 -6.92 -2.74
CA SER A 133 -8.69 -7.77 -1.64
C SER A 133 -7.83 -8.95 -2.11
N CYS A 134 -8.00 -9.41 -3.36
CA CYS A 134 -7.14 -10.42 -3.96
C CYS A 134 -5.65 -10.03 -3.97
N HIS A 135 -5.34 -8.72 -4.03
CA HIS A 135 -3.95 -8.23 -4.04
C HIS A 135 -3.24 -8.30 -2.69
N PHE A 136 -3.97 -8.55 -1.59
CA PHE A 136 -3.37 -8.72 -0.26
C PHE A 136 -2.82 -10.14 -0.05
N THR A 137 -3.40 -11.13 -0.73
CA THR A 137 -2.99 -12.54 -0.63
C THR A 137 -2.00 -12.94 -1.72
N SER A 138 -2.16 -12.36 -2.91
CA SER A 138 -1.30 -12.62 -4.06
C SER A 138 -0.62 -11.32 -4.49
N PRO A 139 0.73 -11.28 -4.54
CA PRO A 139 1.45 -10.09 -4.99
C PRO A 139 0.94 -9.64 -6.36
N TYR A 140 0.62 -8.35 -6.49
CA TYR A 140 0.22 -7.78 -7.78
C TYR A 140 1.31 -8.03 -8.83
N GLN A 141 0.92 -8.65 -9.94
CA GLN A 141 1.78 -8.82 -11.09
C GLN A 141 1.26 -7.91 -12.20
N PRO A 142 2.05 -6.89 -12.62
CA PRO A 142 1.68 -6.11 -13.78
C PRO A 142 1.54 -7.04 -15.00
N SER A 143 0.58 -6.71 -15.86
CA SER A 143 0.20 -7.46 -17.07
C SER A 143 1.40 -7.82 -17.98
N THR A 144 2.46 -7.01 -17.91
CA THR A 144 3.72 -7.19 -18.63
C THR A 144 4.35 -8.59 -18.48
N ARG A 145 4.23 -9.31 -17.36
CA ARG A 145 4.88 -10.64 -17.27
C ARG A 145 4.29 -11.71 -18.17
N ARG A 146 3.02 -11.61 -18.57
CA ARG A 146 2.39 -12.56 -19.51
C ARG A 146 2.35 -12.04 -20.94
N SER A 147 2.21 -10.72 -21.13
CA SER A 147 2.11 -10.11 -22.44
C SER A 147 3.47 -9.72 -23.03
N ALA A 148 4.52 -9.55 -22.22
CA ALA A 148 5.81 -9.05 -22.70
C ALA A 148 6.41 -9.88 -23.84
N VAL A 149 6.20 -11.19 -23.91
CA VAL A 149 6.71 -11.99 -25.04
C VAL A 149 5.90 -11.71 -26.31
N GLU A 150 4.56 -11.79 -26.24
CA GLU A 150 3.67 -11.53 -27.38
C GLU A 150 3.76 -10.07 -27.86
N ASP A 151 3.93 -9.12 -26.93
CA ASP A 151 4.08 -7.70 -27.21
C ASP A 151 5.48 -7.40 -27.77
N LEU A 152 6.56 -8.05 -27.30
CA LEU A 152 7.88 -7.96 -27.95
C LEU A 152 7.84 -8.50 -29.38
N GLU A 153 7.15 -9.62 -29.60
CA GLU A 153 7.00 -10.22 -30.93
C GLU A 153 6.25 -9.29 -31.89
N ARG A 154 5.17 -8.65 -31.42
CA ARG A 154 4.45 -7.62 -32.19
C ARG A 154 5.33 -6.41 -32.47
N ARG A 155 6.07 -5.91 -31.47
CA ARG A 155 6.94 -4.73 -31.64
C ARG A 155 8.10 -5.01 -32.60
N VAL A 156 8.71 -6.19 -32.52
CA VAL A 156 9.73 -6.66 -33.47
C VAL A 156 9.15 -6.74 -34.89
N SER A 157 7.92 -7.23 -35.05
CA SER A 157 7.26 -7.32 -36.35
C SER A 157 7.00 -5.93 -36.95
N THR A 158 6.51 -4.98 -36.16
CA THR A 158 6.29 -3.59 -36.59
C THR A 158 7.59 -2.89 -36.98
N LEU A 159 8.66 -3.06 -36.19
CA LEU A 159 9.96 -2.46 -36.47
C LEU A 159 10.59 -3.02 -37.76
N LYS A 160 10.43 -4.32 -38.04
CA LYS A 160 10.87 -4.92 -39.32
C LYS A 160 10.17 -4.28 -40.51
N LEU A 161 8.86 -4.05 -40.40
CA LEU A 161 8.07 -3.46 -41.48
C LEU A 161 8.45 -1.99 -41.73
N GLN A 162 8.76 -1.25 -40.66
CA GLN A 162 9.32 0.10 -40.75
C GLN A 162 10.73 0.11 -41.37
N LEU A 163 11.56 -0.87 -41.03
CA LEU A 163 12.89 -1.02 -41.61
C LEU A 163 12.81 -1.31 -43.12
N GLU A 164 11.95 -2.23 -43.55
CA GLU A 164 11.74 -2.52 -44.98
C GLU A 164 11.28 -1.28 -45.76
N HIS A 165 10.38 -0.48 -45.18
CA HIS A 165 9.94 0.77 -45.80
C HIS A 165 11.10 1.78 -45.92
N ALA A 166 11.90 1.94 -44.86
CA ALA A 166 13.05 2.82 -44.85
C ALA A 166 14.15 2.37 -45.84
N GLU A 167 14.40 1.06 -45.94
CA GLU A 167 15.33 0.49 -46.92
C GLU A 167 14.85 0.73 -48.35
N ALA A 168 13.55 0.52 -48.64
CA ALA A 168 12.99 0.79 -49.96
C ALA A 168 13.06 2.29 -50.34
N GLU A 169 12.92 3.18 -49.36
CA GLU A 169 13.07 4.63 -49.56
C GLU A 169 14.53 5.02 -49.81
N LEU A 170 15.47 4.43 -49.07
CA LEU A 170 16.91 4.58 -49.29
C LEU A 170 17.32 4.13 -50.69
N ASP A 171 16.84 2.96 -51.11
CA ASP A 171 17.13 2.36 -52.42
C ASP A 171 16.64 3.22 -53.60
N ARG A 172 15.49 3.90 -53.41
CA ARG A 172 14.96 4.88 -54.38
C ARG A 172 15.84 6.12 -54.49
N LEU A 173 16.33 6.62 -53.35
CA LEU A 173 17.20 7.80 -53.30
C LEU A 173 18.60 7.51 -53.86
N GLU A 174 19.13 6.30 -53.66
CA GLU A 174 20.40 5.87 -54.24
C GLU A 174 20.32 5.72 -55.78
N LYS A 175 19.24 5.13 -56.29
CA LYS A 175 18.97 5.04 -57.75
C LYS A 175 18.72 6.41 -58.38
N GLY A 176 18.19 7.37 -57.62
CA GLY A 176 18.03 8.76 -58.03
C GLY A 176 19.36 9.51 -58.16
N LYS A 177 20.37 9.19 -57.34
CA LYS A 177 21.71 9.80 -57.40
C LYS A 177 22.61 9.23 -58.49
N GLN A 178 22.34 8.03 -59.00
CA GLN A 178 23.11 7.40 -60.10
C GLN A 178 22.70 7.85 -61.52
N LYS A 179 21.67 8.71 -61.64
CA LYS A 179 21.14 9.20 -62.93
C LYS A 179 21.50 10.66 -63.26
N VAL A 180 22.46 11.25 -62.54
CA VAL A 180 23.03 12.59 -62.84
C VAL A 180 24.47 12.44 -63.27
#